data_AF-F8EWU0-F1
#
_entry.id   AF-F8EWU0-F1
#
_cell.length_a   1.000
_cell.length_b   1.000
_cell.length_c   1.000
_cell.angle_alpha   90.00
_cell.angle_beta   90.00
_cell.angle_gamma   90.00
#
_symmetry.space_group_name_H-M   'P 1'
#
loop_
_entity.id
_entity.type
_entity.pdbx_description
1 polymer ?
#
loop_
_entity_poly.entity_id
_entity_poly.type
_entity_poly.pdbx_seq_one_letter_code
_entity_poly.pdbx_strand_id
1 'polypeptide(L)'
;MRGHHKKSLLYVTREGPSCKDRPDYLWTIRLEWFIIKVMKSLTKELWFETRKKREFINITPQVADLVRESGVQEGLCLVNAMHITASVFINDDEGGLHQDFDVWLEKLAPHEPVSAYRHNVGEDNADAHMKRQIMGREVVVAITRGELHFGPWEQIFYGEFDGQRRKRVLVKIIGE
;
A
#
# COMPACT_ATOMS: atom_id res chain seq x y z
N MET A 1 -27.86 -19.32 -12.36
CA MET A 1 -26.92 -18.98 -13.45
C MET A 1 -25.51 -19.25 -12.94
N ARG A 2 -24.86 -20.33 -13.42
CA ARG A 2 -23.51 -20.75 -13.00
C ARG A 2 -22.54 -20.50 -14.15
N GLY A 3 -21.39 -19.92 -13.81
CA GLY A 3 -20.38 -19.43 -14.75
C GLY A 3 -19.75 -20.51 -15.62
N HIS A 4 -19.42 -20.12 -16.85
CA HIS A 4 -18.72 -20.92 -17.85
C HIS A 4 -17.26 -21.16 -17.44
N HIS A 5 -16.90 -22.42 -17.22
CA HIS A 5 -15.52 -22.88 -17.31
C HIS A 5 -15.12 -22.91 -18.79
N LYS A 6 -14.21 -22.03 -19.21
CA LYS A 6 -13.55 -22.15 -20.52
C LYS A 6 -12.61 -23.36 -20.49
N LYS A 7 -13.02 -24.47 -21.08
CA LYS A 7 -12.11 -25.55 -21.50
C LYS A 7 -11.32 -25.05 -22.71
N SER A 8 -10.00 -24.92 -22.57
CA SER A 8 -9.09 -24.75 -23.70
C SER A 8 -8.95 -26.08 -24.44
N LEU A 9 -9.55 -26.17 -25.63
CA LEU A 9 -9.33 -27.27 -26.57
C LEU A 9 -7.89 -27.19 -27.10
N LEU A 10 -7.11 -28.26 -26.95
CA LEU A 10 -6.00 -28.53 -27.87
C LEU A 10 -6.61 -28.88 -29.23
N TYR A 11 -6.39 -28.04 -30.23
CA TYR A 11 -6.66 -28.41 -31.62
C TYR A 11 -5.44 -29.11 -32.18
N VAL A 12 -5.54 -30.43 -32.39
CA VAL A 12 -4.62 -31.17 -33.26
C VAL A 12 -5.21 -31.10 -34.67
N THR A 13 -4.70 -30.20 -35.50
CA THR A 13 -5.07 -30.16 -36.91
C THR A 13 -4.37 -31.31 -37.63
N ARG A 14 -5.14 -32.33 -38.05
CA ARG A 14 -4.69 -33.34 -39.00
C ARG A 14 -4.85 -32.76 -40.41
N GLU A 15 -3.79 -32.18 -40.94
CA GLU A 15 -3.60 -32.09 -42.38
C GLU A 15 -2.39 -32.94 -42.74
N GLY A 16 -2.64 -34.02 -43.50
CA GLY A 16 -1.61 -34.93 -43.98
C GLY A 16 -0.82 -34.35 -45.16
N PRO A 17 0.28 -35.02 -45.53
CA PRO A 17 0.12 -35.90 -46.68
C PRO A 17 0.59 -37.33 -46.41
N SER A 18 -0.07 -38.27 -47.09
CA SER A 18 0.32 -39.67 -47.22
C SER A 18 1.71 -39.79 -47.83
N CYS A 19 2.69 -40.29 -47.08
CA CYS A 19 3.88 -40.90 -47.68
C CYS A 19 4.54 -41.87 -46.70
N LYS A 20 4.72 -43.11 -47.14
CA LYS A 20 5.57 -44.11 -46.51
C LYS A 20 7.03 -43.65 -46.62
N ASP A 21 7.85 -44.08 -45.67
CA ASP A 21 9.33 -44.00 -45.68
C ASP A 21 9.97 -42.65 -45.30
N ARG A 22 10.11 -42.39 -43.99
CA ARG A 22 11.33 -41.81 -43.35
C ARG A 22 11.37 -42.13 -41.85
N PRO A 23 12.51 -42.55 -41.28
CA PRO A 23 12.71 -42.55 -39.84
C PRO A 23 13.02 -41.11 -39.39
N ASP A 24 12.81 -40.81 -38.11
CA ASP A 24 13.31 -39.59 -37.42
C ASP A 24 12.43 -38.33 -37.50
N TYR A 25 11.16 -38.43 -37.11
CA TYR A 25 10.42 -37.26 -36.62
C TYR A 25 10.72 -37.04 -35.13
N LEU A 26 11.87 -36.42 -34.86
CA LEU A 26 12.11 -35.74 -33.58
C LEU A 26 11.17 -34.53 -33.52
N TRP A 27 10.02 -34.72 -32.89
CA TRP A 27 9.13 -33.66 -32.47
C TRP A 27 9.88 -32.70 -31.54
N THR A 28 10.49 -31.68 -32.11
CA THR A 28 11.07 -30.59 -31.32
C THR A 28 9.88 -29.77 -30.81
N ILE A 29 9.33 -30.17 -29.67
CA ILE A 29 8.33 -29.38 -28.95
C ILE A 29 9.04 -28.08 -28.57
N ARG A 30 8.74 -27.01 -29.31
CA ARG A 30 9.11 -25.64 -28.93
C ARG A 30 8.28 -25.32 -27.68
N LEU A 31 8.83 -25.63 -26.51
CA LEU A 31 8.37 -25.10 -25.23
C LEU A 31 8.59 -23.59 -25.29
N GLU A 32 7.63 -22.85 -25.87
CA GLU A 32 7.51 -21.43 -25.61
C GLU A 32 7.37 -21.30 -24.09
N TRP A 33 8.41 -20.76 -23.48
CA TRP A 33 8.50 -20.50 -22.05
C TRP A 33 7.33 -19.60 -21.64
N PHE A 34 6.23 -20.21 -21.21
CA PHE A 34 5.25 -19.52 -20.40
C PHE A 34 5.94 -19.21 -19.07
N ILE A 35 6.52 -18.02 -18.97
CA ILE A 35 6.94 -17.46 -17.69
C ILE A 35 5.65 -17.24 -16.90
N ILE A 36 5.32 -18.18 -16.03
CA ILE A 36 4.29 -17.99 -15.02
C ILE A 36 4.81 -16.88 -14.11
N LYS A 37 4.33 -15.65 -14.28
CA LYS A 37 4.61 -14.57 -13.33
C LYS A 37 3.92 -14.93 -12.01
N VAL A 38 4.72 -15.37 -11.05
CA VAL A 38 4.25 -15.66 -9.69
C VAL A 38 4.06 -14.33 -8.99
N MET A 39 2.85 -14.11 -8.44
CA MET A 39 2.54 -12.93 -7.63
C MET A 39 3.44 -12.90 -6.39
N LYS A 40 4.25 -11.84 -6.26
CA LYS A 40 5.05 -11.53 -5.08
C LYS A 40 4.20 -10.80 -4.05
N SER A 41 4.57 -10.94 -2.78
CA SER A 41 4.00 -10.11 -1.72
C SER A 41 4.99 -9.87 -0.60
N LEU A 42 4.93 -8.67 -0.01
CA LEU A 42 5.69 -8.30 1.19
C LEU A 42 4.72 -7.71 2.23
N THR A 43 4.96 -8.01 3.50
CA THR A 43 4.26 -7.41 4.64
C THR A 43 5.29 -6.94 5.66
N LYS A 44 5.24 -5.67 6.07
CA LYS A 44 6.12 -5.11 7.10
C LYS A 44 5.36 -4.19 8.04
N GLU A 45 5.77 -4.14 9.29
CA GLU A 45 5.33 -3.13 10.25
C GLU A 45 6.45 -2.11 10.49
N LEU A 46 6.12 -0.82 10.39
CA LEU A 46 6.97 0.28 10.83
C LEU A 46 6.48 0.75 12.20
N TRP A 47 7.36 0.81 13.19
CA TRP A 47 7.02 1.17 14.57
C TRP A 47 7.50 2.57 14.90
N PHE A 48 6.66 3.33 15.61
CA PHE A 48 6.89 4.72 15.99
C PHE A 48 6.59 4.93 17.47
N GLU A 49 7.35 5.83 18.09
CA GLU A 49 7.09 6.37 19.42
C GLU A 49 7.47 7.85 19.38
N THR A 50 6.47 8.70 19.14
CA THR A 50 6.66 10.14 18.94
C THR A 50 6.93 10.85 20.25
N ARG A 51 7.63 11.99 20.19
CA ARG A 51 7.94 12.77 21.40
C ARG A 51 6.76 13.62 21.85
N LYS A 52 5.96 14.09 20.89
CA LYS A 52 4.76 14.89 21.12
C LYS A 52 3.49 14.06 20.87
N LYS A 53 2.37 14.56 21.40
CA LYS A 53 1.03 13.99 21.15
C LYS A 53 0.66 14.04 19.67
N ARG A 54 1.05 15.11 18.95
CA ARG A 54 0.87 15.23 17.49
C ARG A 54 2.19 15.49 16.77
N GLU A 55 2.48 14.69 15.75
CA GLU A 55 3.67 14.83 14.87
C GLU A 55 3.36 14.31 13.46
N PHE A 56 3.93 14.94 12.44
CA PHE A 56 3.90 14.46 11.06
C PHE A 56 5.30 13.95 10.71
N ILE A 57 5.40 12.66 10.37
CA ILE A 57 6.67 12.00 10.08
C ILE A 57 6.66 11.54 8.63
N ASN A 58 7.57 12.06 7.82
CA ASN A 58 7.77 11.55 6.46
C ASN A 58 8.30 10.11 6.54
N ILE A 59 7.54 9.17 5.99
CA ILE A 59 7.86 7.73 5.94
C ILE A 59 8.14 7.24 4.52
N THR A 60 8.20 8.15 3.54
CA THR A 60 8.45 7.84 2.13
C THR A 60 9.74 7.03 1.93
N PRO A 61 10.89 7.40 2.55
CA PRO A 61 12.13 6.62 2.39
C PRO A 61 11.98 5.16 2.84
N GLN A 62 11.33 4.93 3.99
CA GLN A 62 11.11 3.61 4.55
C GLN A 62 10.17 2.78 3.67
N VAL A 63 9.12 3.37 3.10
CA VAL A 63 8.22 2.67 2.19
C VAL A 63 8.91 2.36 0.86
N ALA A 64 9.72 3.28 0.32
CA ALA A 64 10.49 3.07 -0.90
C ALA A 64 11.53 1.93 -0.73
N ASP A 65 12.18 1.85 0.44
CA ASP A 65 13.05 0.72 0.78
C ASP A 65 12.29 -0.61 0.75
N LEU A 66 11.07 -0.65 1.29
CA LEU A 66 10.25 -1.87 1.28
C LEU A 66 9.75 -2.25 -0.12
N VAL A 67 9.48 -1.26 -0.98
CA VAL A 67 9.20 -1.52 -2.40
C VAL A 67 10.40 -2.17 -3.08
N ARG A 68 11.61 -1.63 -2.86
CA ARG A 68 12.85 -2.24 -3.36
C ARG A 68 13.07 -3.66 -2.80
N GLU A 69 12.89 -3.85 -1.49
CA GLU A 69 13.02 -5.15 -0.80
C GLU A 69 12.02 -6.19 -1.36
N SER A 70 10.80 -5.76 -1.73
CA SER A 70 9.76 -6.66 -2.22
C SER A 70 10.08 -7.31 -3.57
N GLY A 71 10.94 -6.68 -4.38
CA GLY A 71 11.23 -7.09 -5.74
C GLY A 71 10.04 -7.00 -6.72
N VAL A 72 8.91 -6.41 -6.33
CA VAL A 72 7.77 -6.12 -7.21
C VAL A 72 8.17 -5.06 -8.23
N GLN A 73 7.88 -5.30 -9.49
CA GLN A 73 8.10 -4.35 -10.59
C GLN A 73 6.82 -3.60 -10.93
N GLU A 74 5.68 -4.29 -10.99
CA GLU A 74 4.37 -3.70 -11.24
C GLU A 74 3.38 -4.21 -10.19
N GLY A 75 2.69 -3.28 -9.49
CA GLY A 75 1.82 -3.67 -8.40
C GLY A 75 1.23 -2.53 -7.60
N LEU A 76 0.82 -2.84 -6.37
CA LEU A 76 0.24 -1.89 -5.42
C LEU A 76 0.93 -1.99 -4.06
N CYS A 77 1.17 -0.83 -3.45
CA CYS A 77 1.66 -0.66 -2.10
C CYS A 77 0.56 0.00 -1.24
N LEU A 78 -0.05 -0.79 -0.35
CA LEU A 78 -0.92 -0.28 0.72
C LEU A 78 -0.06 0.12 1.91
N VAL A 79 -0.29 1.33 2.44
CA VAL A 79 0.33 1.80 3.68
C VAL A 79 -0.77 2.34 4.60
N ASN A 80 -0.92 1.78 5.80
CA ASN A 80 -2.00 2.17 6.71
C ASN A 80 -1.56 2.28 8.17
N ALA A 81 -2.13 3.24 8.89
CA ALA A 81 -2.03 3.25 10.34
C ALA A 81 -2.82 2.05 10.91
N MET A 82 -2.23 1.34 11.88
CA MET A 82 -2.92 0.25 12.59
C MET A 82 -3.66 0.73 13.84
N HIS A 83 -3.48 2.00 14.21
CA HIS A 83 -4.09 2.61 15.37
C HIS A 83 -5.15 3.63 14.95
N ILE A 84 -6.28 3.60 15.64
CA ILE A 84 -7.47 4.38 15.32
C ILE A 84 -7.40 5.86 15.71
N THR A 85 -6.21 6.34 16.10
CA THR A 85 -5.86 7.72 16.48
C THR A 85 -4.63 8.22 15.72
N ALA A 86 -4.31 7.60 14.58
CA ALA A 86 -3.25 8.04 13.68
C ALA A 86 -3.65 7.76 12.23
N SER A 87 -2.92 8.40 11.31
CA SER A 87 -3.19 8.38 9.87
C SER A 87 -1.96 8.02 9.05
N VAL A 88 -2.21 7.54 7.84
CA VAL A 88 -1.25 7.58 6.75
C VAL A 88 -1.91 8.33 5.60
N PHE A 89 -1.23 9.37 5.10
CA PHE A 89 -1.71 10.24 4.04
C PHE A 89 -0.55 10.69 3.14
N ILE A 90 -0.87 11.27 1.99
CA ILE A 90 0.11 11.84 1.05
C ILE A 90 -0.07 13.35 0.95
N ASN A 91 1.04 14.09 1.05
CA ASN A 91 1.11 15.51 0.75
C ASN A 91 2.55 15.97 0.48
N ASP A 92 2.78 17.28 0.38
CA ASP A 92 4.11 17.88 0.27
C ASP A 92 4.86 17.92 1.61
N ASP A 93 6.20 17.84 1.58
CA ASP A 93 7.08 17.89 2.76
C ASP A 93 7.64 19.30 2.95
N GLU A 94 6.74 20.18 3.39
CA GLU A 94 7.02 21.60 3.61
C GLU A 94 6.62 21.99 5.03
N GLY A 95 7.54 22.63 5.75
CA GLY A 95 7.40 22.92 7.18
C GLY A 95 6.22 23.83 7.52
N GLY A 96 5.92 24.83 6.68
CA GLY A 96 4.75 25.70 6.81
C GLY A 96 3.44 24.94 6.63
N LEU A 97 3.34 24.10 5.60
CA LEU A 97 2.17 23.28 5.33
C LEU A 97 1.87 22.29 6.46
N HIS A 98 2.91 21.75 7.11
CA HIS A 98 2.74 20.94 8.32
C HIS A 98 2.09 21.73 9.47
N GLN A 99 2.43 23.02 9.61
CA GLN A 99 1.85 23.90 10.62
C GLN A 99 0.40 24.25 10.25
N ASP A 100 0.13 24.47 8.97
CA ASP A 100 -1.23 24.68 8.47
C ASP A 100 -2.13 23.47 8.75
N PHE A 101 -1.64 22.25 8.58
CA PHE A 101 -2.38 21.04 8.97
C PHE A 101 -2.69 21.01 10.46
N ASP A 102 -1.71 21.29 11.34
CA ASP A 102 -1.94 21.28 12.79
C ASP A 102 -3.01 22.32 13.19
N VAL A 103 -2.88 23.55 12.68
CA VAL A 103 -3.85 24.64 12.94
C VAL A 103 -5.23 24.31 12.38
N TRP A 104 -5.30 23.75 11.16
CA TRP A 104 -6.57 23.41 10.52
C TRP A 104 -7.28 22.25 11.22
N LEU A 105 -6.53 21.21 11.61
CA LEU A 105 -7.07 20.08 12.35
C LEU A 105 -7.56 20.48 13.74
N GLU A 106 -6.88 21.39 14.44
CA GLU A 106 -7.38 21.95 15.71
C GLU A 106 -8.64 22.82 15.51
N LYS A 107 -8.85 23.43 14.33
CA LYS A 107 -10.11 24.14 14.05
C LYS A 107 -11.28 23.18 13.78
N LEU A 108 -11.03 22.07 13.09
CA LEU A 108 -12.08 21.11 12.72
C LEU A 108 -12.41 20.12 13.83
N ALA A 109 -11.40 19.68 14.55
CA ALA A 109 -11.48 18.67 15.60
C ALA A 109 -10.58 19.10 16.78
N PRO A 110 -10.95 20.16 17.52
CA PRO A 110 -10.11 20.70 18.60
C PRO A 110 -9.87 19.67 19.70
N HIS A 111 -8.69 19.71 20.34
CA HIS A 111 -8.46 18.90 21.54
C HIS A 111 -9.27 19.41 22.74
N GLU A 112 -9.33 20.74 22.92
CA GLU A 112 -9.94 21.39 24.08
C GLU A 112 -11.28 22.07 23.75
N PRO A 113 -12.22 22.13 24.72
CA PRO A 113 -12.14 21.51 26.03
C PRO A 113 -12.33 19.98 25.93
N VAL A 114 -11.49 19.19 26.60
CA VAL A 114 -11.56 17.71 26.60
C VAL A 114 -12.96 17.20 26.95
N SER A 115 -13.68 17.91 27.84
CA SER A 115 -15.06 17.60 28.25
C SER A 115 -16.11 17.72 27.14
N ALA A 116 -15.79 18.32 26.00
CA ALA A 116 -16.71 18.43 24.86
C ALA A 116 -17.01 17.06 24.23
N TYR A 117 -16.12 16.09 24.40
CA TYR A 117 -16.27 14.77 23.83
C TYR A 117 -16.77 13.75 24.84
N ARG A 118 -17.90 13.11 24.52
CA ARG A 118 -18.46 12.01 25.31
C ARG A 118 -17.54 10.79 25.39
N HIS A 119 -16.59 10.66 24.48
CA HIS A 119 -15.62 9.56 24.49
C HIS A 119 -14.59 9.72 25.60
N ASN A 120 -14.32 10.95 26.04
CA ASN A 120 -13.28 11.28 27.02
C ASN A 120 -13.72 10.94 28.47
N VAL A 121 -14.09 9.68 28.71
CA VAL A 121 -14.45 9.13 30.03
C VAL A 121 -13.23 8.40 30.58
N GLY A 122 -12.26 9.16 31.08
CA GLY A 122 -10.97 8.64 31.56
C GLY A 122 -9.86 8.61 30.51
N GLU A 123 -10.18 8.97 29.27
CA GLU A 123 -9.23 9.26 28.19
C GLU A 123 -9.39 10.71 27.73
N ASP A 124 -8.45 11.23 26.94
CA ASP A 124 -8.44 12.61 26.44
C ASP A 124 -8.20 12.71 24.92
N ASN A 125 -8.37 11.61 24.18
CA ASN A 125 -7.91 11.48 22.79
C ASN A 125 -9.05 11.41 21.77
N ALA A 126 -10.28 11.77 22.14
CA ALA A 126 -11.40 11.82 21.21
C ALA A 126 -11.09 12.64 19.95
N ASP A 127 -10.37 13.76 20.10
CA ASP A 127 -9.96 14.61 18.99
C ASP A 127 -9.05 13.86 18.01
N ALA A 128 -8.16 12.98 18.49
CA ALA A 128 -7.27 12.20 17.67
C ALA A 128 -8.01 11.20 16.76
N HIS A 129 -9.11 10.62 17.27
CA HIS A 129 -10.02 9.81 16.45
C HIS A 129 -10.68 10.62 15.33
N MET A 130 -11.04 11.88 15.61
CA MET A 130 -11.67 12.76 14.63
C MET A 130 -10.66 13.25 13.60
N LYS A 131 -9.47 13.69 14.03
CA LYS A 131 -8.37 14.12 13.16
C LYS A 131 -7.97 13.01 12.19
N ARG A 132 -7.85 11.76 12.66
CA ARG A 132 -7.53 10.64 11.76
C ARG A 132 -8.65 10.31 10.78
N GLN A 133 -9.91 10.62 11.12
CA GLN A 133 -11.03 10.43 10.22
C GLN A 133 -11.02 11.47 9.09
N ILE A 134 -10.50 12.67 9.35
CA ILE A 134 -10.28 13.73 8.36
C ILE A 134 -9.10 13.36 7.44
N MET A 135 -7.96 12.97 8.03
CA MET A 135 -6.72 12.73 7.27
C MET A 135 -6.67 11.38 6.55
N GLY A 136 -7.54 10.44 6.93
CA GLY A 136 -7.61 9.10 6.33
C GLY A 136 -6.70 8.09 7.03
N ARG A 137 -7.07 6.80 6.97
CA ARG A 137 -6.34 5.71 7.63
C ARG A 137 -5.18 5.19 6.76
N GLU A 138 -5.33 5.23 5.45
CA GLU A 138 -4.42 4.58 4.50
C GLU A 138 -4.23 5.36 3.20
N VAL A 139 -3.16 5.00 2.51
CA VAL A 139 -2.94 5.29 1.09
C VAL A 139 -2.65 4.00 0.33
N VAL A 140 -2.99 4.01 -0.96
CA VAL A 140 -2.60 2.97 -1.91
C VAL A 140 -1.83 3.65 -3.02
N VAL A 141 -0.59 3.21 -3.24
CA VAL A 141 0.31 3.78 -4.25
C VAL A 141 0.62 2.71 -5.29
N ALA A 142 0.59 3.08 -6.56
CA ALA A 142 1.03 2.20 -7.64
C ALA A 142 2.54 1.99 -7.58
N ILE A 143 2.97 0.77 -7.90
CA ILE A 143 4.38 0.45 -8.14
C ILE A 143 4.54 0.28 -9.65
N THR A 144 5.49 1.00 -10.23
CA THR A 144 5.83 0.91 -11.66
C THR A 144 7.34 0.89 -11.81
N ARG A 145 7.87 -0.08 -12.57
CA ARG A 145 9.31 -0.35 -12.72
C ARG A 145 10.07 -0.45 -11.39
N GLY A 146 9.42 -1.02 -10.37
CA GLY A 146 10.01 -1.25 -9.06
C GLY A 146 10.15 -0.01 -8.18
N GLU A 147 9.46 1.07 -8.51
CA GLU A 147 9.46 2.33 -7.76
C GLU A 147 8.03 2.75 -7.38
N LEU A 148 7.90 3.53 -6.32
CA LEU A 148 6.64 4.21 -5.99
C LEU A 148 6.32 5.21 -7.10
N HIS A 149 5.16 5.04 -7.75
CA HIS A 149 4.76 5.87 -8.87
C HIS A 149 4.10 7.16 -8.39
N PHE A 150 4.94 8.13 -8.01
CA PHE A 150 4.52 9.42 -7.48
C PHE A 150 4.54 10.55 -8.52
N GLY A 151 3.73 11.58 -8.24
CA GLY A 151 3.96 12.94 -8.70
C GLY A 151 5.19 13.57 -8.03
N PRO A 152 5.65 14.74 -8.53
CA PRO A 152 6.93 15.33 -8.13
C PRO A 152 7.00 15.77 -6.66
N TRP A 153 5.86 15.99 -6.00
CA TRP A 153 5.76 16.54 -4.64
C TRP A 153 5.08 15.59 -3.66
N GLU A 154 4.75 14.36 -4.07
CA GLU A 154 4.05 13.44 -3.20
C GLU A 154 5.03 12.79 -2.21
N GLN A 155 4.73 12.92 -0.92
CA GLN A 155 5.42 12.23 0.18
C GLN A 155 4.38 11.56 1.08
N ILE A 156 4.67 10.33 1.52
CA ILE A 156 3.83 9.58 2.47
C ILE A 156 4.21 9.99 3.89
N PHE A 157 3.21 10.35 4.68
CA PHE A 157 3.36 10.69 6.09
C PHE A 157 2.68 9.71 7.02
N TYR A 158 3.31 9.46 8.17
CA TYR A 158 2.62 9.02 9.38
C TYR A 158 2.16 10.26 10.16
N GLY A 159 0.85 10.48 10.20
CA GLY A 159 0.22 11.53 11.01
C GLY A 159 -0.16 10.98 12.38
N GLU A 160 0.61 11.32 13.41
CA GLU A 160 0.33 10.98 14.79
C GLU A 160 -0.56 12.05 15.43
N PHE A 161 -1.62 11.63 16.14
CA PHE A 161 -2.53 12.54 16.84
C PHE A 161 -2.72 12.21 18.33
N ASP A 162 -2.23 11.06 18.79
CA ASP A 162 -2.26 10.58 20.17
C ASP A 162 -1.00 9.73 20.44
N GLY A 163 0.14 10.41 20.37
CA GLY A 163 1.49 9.86 20.41
C GLY A 163 2.01 9.53 21.82
N GLN A 164 3.35 9.58 21.99
CA GLN A 164 4.04 9.29 23.27
C GLN A 164 3.87 7.86 23.79
N ARG A 165 3.58 6.94 22.87
CA ARG A 165 3.48 5.50 23.10
C ARG A 165 3.77 4.76 21.80
N ARG A 166 4.18 3.50 21.91
CA ARG A 166 4.49 2.67 20.74
C ARG A 166 3.24 2.42 19.89
N LYS A 167 3.33 2.83 18.62
CA LYS A 167 2.30 2.64 17.59
C LYS A 167 2.95 2.14 16.29
N ARG A 168 2.13 1.65 15.35
CA ARG A 168 2.63 1.05 14.11
C ARG A 168 1.81 1.38 12.87
N VAL A 169 2.51 1.35 11.74
CA VAL A 169 2.01 1.41 10.37
C VAL A 169 2.26 0.05 9.70
N LEU A 170 1.26 -0.45 8.97
CA LEU A 170 1.40 -1.64 8.13
C LEU A 170 1.71 -1.21 6.69
N VAL A 171 2.73 -1.83 6.10
CA VAL A 171 3.04 -1.75 4.67
C VAL A 171 2.76 -3.13 4.07
N LYS A 172 1.87 -3.18 3.07
CA LYS A 172 1.52 -4.39 2.33
C LYS A 172 1.72 -4.15 0.85
N ILE A 173 2.57 -4.95 0.23
CA ILE A 173 2.90 -4.86 -1.18
C ILE A 173 2.48 -6.16 -1.87
N ILE A 174 1.85 -6.04 -3.03
CA ILE A 174 1.50 -7.15 -3.91
C ILE A 174 1.77 -6.76 -5.37
N GLY A 175 2.20 -7.71 -6.18
CA GLY A 175 2.46 -7.46 -7.60
C GLY A 175 3.31 -8.54 -8.23
N GLU A 176 3.89 -8.23 -9.38
CA GLU A 176 4.80 -9.10 -10.14
C GLU A 176 6.20 -8.51 -10.26
#